data_AF-A0A957WYZ4-F1
#
_entry.id   AF-A0A957WYZ4-F1
#
_cell.length_a   1.000
_cell.length_b   1.000
_cell.length_c   1.000
_cell.angle_alpha   90.00
_cell.angle_beta   90.00
_cell.angle_gamma   90.00
#
_symmetry.space_group_name_H-M   'P 1'
#
loop_
_entity.id
_entity.type
_entity.pdbx_description
1 polymer ?
#
loop_
_entity_poly.entity_id
_entity_poly.type
_entity_poly.pdbx_seq_one_letter_code
_entity_poly.pdbx_strand_id
1 'polypeptide(L)'
;ASWRVTAIDCAGGTAAVDPDDATAAITVAAGNEVICTFVNKQRSTIRIRIYQDQDGNGRRNEEPMLAAWTTTLYDATGNWLATGVSNAWGTAEFAGLRPNVYRACVTLPAGWYNTQPGTHHPAHDNQACYEITVNPAERWTAWFGNSEMPPLITSAGQSETLVVEQIVDEEDDAGYETDVSADTVETILFVPIVTK
;
A
#
# COMPACT_ATOMS: atom_id res chain seq x y z
N ALA A 1 -15.21 -27.47 1.16
CA ALA A 1 -15.37 -26.92 2.53
C ALA A 1 -14.52 -25.66 2.68
N SER A 2 -15.07 -24.57 3.25
CA SER A 2 -14.37 -23.29 3.48
C SER A 2 -13.48 -23.29 4.74
N TRP A 3 -13.64 -24.30 5.61
CA TRP A 3 -12.83 -24.53 6.79
C TRP A 3 -11.49 -25.21 6.44
N ARG A 4 -10.41 -24.74 7.05
CA ARG A 4 -9.06 -25.31 6.97
C ARG A 4 -8.36 -25.22 8.32
N VAL A 5 -7.41 -26.12 8.55
CA VAL A 5 -6.49 -26.02 9.69
C VAL A 5 -5.65 -24.76 9.52
N THR A 6 -5.49 -24.02 10.61
CA THR A 6 -4.76 -22.74 10.65
C THR A 6 -3.69 -22.71 11.72
N ALA A 7 -3.83 -23.57 12.73
CA ALA A 7 -2.81 -23.83 13.73
C ALA A 7 -2.94 -25.28 14.20
N ILE A 8 -1.81 -25.85 14.59
CA ILE A 8 -1.71 -27.13 15.26
C ILE A 8 -0.79 -26.91 16.45
N ASP A 9 -1.27 -27.25 17.64
CA ASP A 9 -0.49 -27.16 18.87
C ASP A 9 -0.43 -28.54 19.52
N CYS A 10 0.77 -29.04 19.78
CA CYS A 10 1.00 -30.38 20.32
C CYS A 10 1.87 -30.29 21.58
N ALA A 11 1.38 -30.85 22.68
CA ALA A 11 2.07 -30.88 23.97
C ALA A 11 2.46 -32.31 24.36
N GLY A 12 3.56 -32.48 25.10
CA GLY A 12 3.99 -33.77 25.67
C GLY A 12 4.98 -34.59 24.82
N GLY A 13 5.44 -34.05 23.70
CA GLY A 13 6.46 -34.65 22.84
C GLY A 13 7.14 -33.60 21.96
N THR A 14 8.09 -34.03 21.13
CA THR A 14 8.57 -33.18 20.03
C THR A 14 7.67 -33.37 18.82
N ALA A 15 7.24 -32.26 18.21
CA ALA A 15 6.34 -32.28 17.07
C ALA A 15 6.87 -31.38 15.95
N ALA A 16 6.88 -31.90 14.73
CA ALA A 16 6.91 -31.08 13.52
C ALA A 16 5.46 -30.94 13.04
N VAL A 17 4.96 -29.71 12.92
CA VAL A 17 3.58 -29.43 12.54
C VAL A 17 3.52 -28.72 11.20
N ASP A 18 2.55 -29.12 10.37
CA ASP A 18 2.23 -28.49 9.10
C ASP A 18 0.73 -28.19 9.04
N PRO A 19 0.32 -26.94 9.31
CA PRO A 19 -1.08 -26.53 9.21
C PRO A 19 -1.63 -26.49 7.78
N ASP A 20 -0.79 -26.41 6.74
CA ASP A 20 -1.25 -26.42 5.33
C ASP A 20 -1.66 -27.83 4.90
N ASP A 21 -0.86 -28.84 5.29
CA ASP A 21 -1.17 -30.25 5.05
C ASP A 21 -2.03 -30.87 6.16
N ALA A 22 -2.34 -30.10 7.21
CA ALA A 22 -3.06 -30.55 8.39
C ALA A 22 -2.40 -31.77 9.08
N THR A 23 -1.07 -31.79 9.14
CA THR A 23 -0.31 -32.91 9.71
C THR A 23 0.52 -32.50 10.94
N ALA A 24 0.74 -33.47 11.82
CA ALA A 24 1.69 -33.37 12.92
C ALA A 24 2.49 -34.68 13.01
N ALA A 25 3.80 -34.60 12.87
CA ALA A 25 4.71 -35.73 13.07
C ALA A 25 5.27 -35.66 14.50
N ILE A 26 4.90 -36.63 15.33
CA ILE A 26 5.14 -36.61 16.77
C ILE A 26 6.12 -37.72 17.13
N THR A 27 7.15 -37.39 17.90
CA THR A 27 8.01 -38.39 18.57
C THR A 27 7.60 -38.50 20.04
N VAL A 28 7.18 -39.69 20.45
CA VAL A 28 6.67 -39.97 21.80
C VAL A 28 7.65 -40.87 22.55
N ALA A 29 8.06 -40.46 23.76
CA ALA A 29 8.82 -41.31 24.67
C ALA A 29 7.89 -42.19 25.52
N ALA A 30 8.39 -43.33 26.00
CA ALA A 30 7.61 -44.19 26.89
C ALA A 30 7.15 -43.43 28.14
N GLY A 31 5.86 -43.51 28.44
CA GLY A 31 5.25 -42.80 29.57
C GLY A 31 4.81 -41.36 29.28
N ASN A 32 5.07 -40.81 28.10
CA ASN A 32 4.53 -39.51 27.71
C ASN A 32 3.06 -39.63 27.26
N GLU A 33 2.27 -38.63 27.61
CA GLU A 33 0.95 -38.38 27.03
C GLU A 33 1.08 -37.22 26.05
N VAL A 34 0.63 -37.40 24.80
CA VAL A 34 0.64 -36.34 23.79
C VAL A 34 -0.78 -35.92 23.45
N ILE A 35 -1.01 -34.61 23.49
CA ILE A 35 -2.27 -33.98 23.11
C ILE A 35 -1.98 -33.00 21.98
N CYS A 36 -2.68 -33.15 20.87
CA CYS A 36 -2.63 -32.20 19.76
C CYS A 36 -3.99 -31.54 19.54
N THR A 37 -3.98 -30.22 19.44
CA THR A 37 -5.15 -29.38 19.17
C THR A 37 -5.06 -28.82 17.77
N PHE A 38 -6.07 -29.09 16.94
CA PHE A 38 -6.19 -28.56 15.58
C PHE A 38 -7.19 -27.41 15.56
N VAL A 39 -6.75 -26.23 15.13
CA VAL A 39 -7.60 -25.04 15.04
C VAL A 39 -8.05 -24.84 13.60
N ASN A 40 -9.35 -25.05 13.35
CA ASN A 40 -9.97 -24.82 12.04
C ASN A 40 -10.57 -23.41 11.96
N LYS A 41 -10.20 -22.64 10.93
CA LYS A 41 -10.81 -21.34 10.62
C LYS A 41 -11.23 -21.30 9.16
N GLN A 42 -12.21 -20.46 8.84
CA GLN A 42 -12.59 -20.20 7.45
C GLN A 42 -11.60 -19.22 6.81
N ARG A 43 -11.28 -19.45 5.54
CA ARG A 43 -10.44 -18.53 4.76
C ARG A 43 -11.17 -17.22 4.46
N SER A 44 -10.39 -16.15 4.38
CA SER A 44 -10.85 -14.78 4.18
C SER A 44 -10.53 -14.31 2.76
N THR A 45 -11.05 -13.15 2.39
CA THR A 45 -10.85 -12.53 1.08
C THR A 45 -10.58 -11.05 1.27
N ILE A 46 -9.54 -10.55 0.61
CA ILE A 46 -9.28 -9.11 0.45
C ILE A 46 -9.65 -8.73 -0.97
N ARG A 47 -10.55 -7.76 -1.10
CA ARG A 47 -10.92 -7.14 -2.38
C ARG A 47 -10.35 -5.74 -2.45
N ILE A 48 -9.62 -5.44 -3.51
CA ILE A 48 -9.15 -4.10 -3.84
C ILE A 48 -10.11 -3.50 -4.86
N ARG A 49 -10.50 -2.25 -4.64
CA ARG A 49 -11.29 -1.44 -5.55
C ARG A 49 -10.55 -0.14 -5.83
N ILE A 50 -10.33 0.17 -7.10
CA ILE A 50 -9.56 1.32 -7.53
C ILE A 50 -10.48 2.23 -8.36
N TYR A 51 -10.53 3.51 -8.00
CA TYR A 51 -11.33 4.52 -8.67
C TYR A 51 -10.49 5.76 -8.95
N GLN A 52 -10.89 6.50 -9.98
CA GLN A 52 -10.29 7.76 -10.34
C GLN A 52 -10.94 8.87 -9.52
N ASP A 53 -10.21 9.40 -8.56
CA ASP A 53 -10.62 10.53 -7.76
C ASP A 53 -10.48 11.82 -8.59
N GLN A 54 -11.57 12.23 -9.22
CA GLN A 54 -11.60 13.30 -10.21
C GLN A 54 -11.58 14.69 -9.56
N ASP A 55 -11.97 14.80 -8.28
CA ASP A 55 -11.95 16.06 -7.53
C ASP A 55 -10.83 16.10 -6.47
N GLY A 56 -10.10 14.99 -6.29
CA GLY A 56 -8.94 14.88 -5.42
C GLY A 56 -9.27 14.85 -3.93
N ASN A 57 -10.52 14.56 -3.55
CA ASN A 57 -11.00 14.72 -2.18
C ASN A 57 -10.75 13.49 -1.27
N GLY A 58 -10.21 12.40 -1.82
CA GLY A 58 -9.93 11.13 -1.13
C GLY A 58 -11.17 10.31 -0.77
N ARG A 59 -12.32 10.59 -1.40
CA ARG A 59 -13.62 9.97 -1.11
C ARG A 59 -14.36 9.63 -2.40
N ARG A 60 -14.63 8.34 -2.54
CA ARG A 60 -15.47 7.83 -3.62
C ARG A 60 -16.89 8.43 -3.63
N ASN A 61 -17.24 9.13 -4.70
CA ASN A 61 -18.55 9.78 -4.89
C ASN A 61 -19.14 9.58 -6.32
N GLU A 62 -19.25 8.32 -6.75
CA GLU A 62 -19.74 7.88 -8.09
C GLU A 62 -18.73 8.03 -9.25
N GLU A 63 -17.47 8.17 -8.91
CA GLU A 63 -16.37 8.26 -9.85
C GLU A 63 -16.07 6.96 -10.62
N PRO A 64 -15.45 7.09 -11.82
CA PRO A 64 -15.13 5.95 -12.65
C PRO A 64 -14.11 5.02 -12.00
N MET A 65 -14.22 3.73 -12.32
CA MET A 65 -13.30 2.69 -11.85
C MET A 65 -12.05 2.63 -12.72
N LEU A 66 -10.92 2.25 -12.13
CA LEU A 66 -9.63 2.18 -12.80
C LEU A 66 -9.19 0.73 -13.03
N ALA A 67 -9.16 0.32 -14.31
CA ALA A 67 -8.74 -1.00 -14.76
C ALA A 67 -7.25 -1.03 -15.15
N ALA A 68 -6.66 -2.22 -15.16
CA ALA A 68 -5.27 -2.47 -15.51
C ALA A 68 -4.22 -1.88 -14.53
N TRP A 69 -4.59 -1.70 -13.27
CA TRP A 69 -3.67 -1.26 -12.22
C TRP A 69 -3.11 -2.44 -11.46
N THR A 70 -1.79 -2.45 -11.27
CA THR A 70 -1.08 -3.49 -10.53
C THR A 70 -1.32 -3.34 -9.03
N THR A 71 -1.66 -4.46 -8.38
CA THR A 71 -1.86 -4.55 -6.94
C THR A 71 -0.96 -5.62 -6.35
N THR A 72 -0.50 -5.42 -5.12
CA THR A 72 0.40 -6.37 -4.45
C THR A 72 -0.09 -6.65 -3.04
N LEU A 73 0.01 -7.91 -2.62
CA LEU A 73 -0.31 -8.35 -1.27
C LEU A 73 0.97 -8.85 -0.58
N TYR A 74 1.17 -8.37 0.65
CA TYR A 74 2.25 -8.80 1.54
C TYR A 74 1.67 -9.39 2.82
N ASP A 75 2.45 -10.25 3.47
CA ASP A 75 2.15 -10.73 4.82
C ASP A 75 2.46 -9.67 5.90
N ALA A 76 2.16 -9.99 7.16
CA ALA A 76 2.40 -9.12 8.31
C ALA A 76 3.87 -8.72 8.51
N THR A 77 4.82 -9.51 8.00
CA THR A 77 6.26 -9.25 8.08
C THR A 77 6.80 -8.50 6.86
N GLY A 78 5.94 -8.20 5.88
CA GLY A 78 6.32 -7.49 4.67
C GLY A 78 6.83 -8.39 3.54
N ASN A 79 6.72 -9.72 3.66
CA ASN A 79 7.09 -10.61 2.56
C ASN A 79 6.02 -10.56 1.48
N TRP A 80 6.46 -10.57 0.21
CA TRP A 80 5.56 -10.65 -0.93
C TRP A 80 4.81 -11.98 -0.94
N LEU A 81 3.50 -11.93 -1.19
CA LEU A 81 2.64 -13.12 -1.31
C LEU A 81 2.08 -13.29 -2.72
N ALA A 82 1.55 -12.20 -3.30
CA ALA A 82 0.86 -12.26 -4.57
C ALA A 82 0.75 -10.89 -5.24
N THR A 83 0.52 -10.92 -6.56
CA THR A 83 0.21 -9.74 -7.38
C THR A 83 -1.11 -9.96 -8.11
N GLY A 84 -1.89 -8.90 -8.26
CA GLY A 84 -3.13 -8.86 -9.03
C GLY A 84 -3.16 -7.66 -9.96
N VAL A 85 -4.15 -7.65 -10.86
CA VAL A 85 -4.41 -6.52 -11.77
C VAL A 85 -5.90 -6.20 -11.70
N SER A 86 -6.25 -4.93 -11.56
CA SER A 86 -7.66 -4.51 -11.52
C SER A 86 -8.34 -4.76 -12.86
N ASN A 87 -9.56 -5.32 -12.81
CA ASN A 87 -10.38 -5.54 -14.01
C ASN A 87 -11.15 -4.26 -14.43
N ALA A 88 -12.01 -4.35 -15.44
CA ALA A 88 -12.86 -3.26 -15.94
C ALA A 88 -13.73 -2.57 -14.88
N TRP A 89 -13.97 -3.24 -13.74
CA TRP A 89 -14.73 -2.72 -12.60
C TRP A 89 -13.82 -2.20 -11.47
N GLY A 90 -12.55 -1.95 -11.79
CA GLY A 90 -11.52 -1.51 -10.86
C GLY A 90 -11.22 -2.52 -9.77
N THR A 91 -11.51 -3.81 -9.99
CA THR A 91 -11.46 -4.81 -8.92
C THR A 91 -10.30 -5.78 -9.11
N ALA A 92 -9.51 -5.98 -8.04
CA ALA A 92 -8.60 -7.11 -7.88
C ALA A 92 -8.96 -7.87 -6.58
N GLU A 93 -8.85 -9.19 -6.55
CA GLU A 93 -9.27 -10.00 -5.41
C GLU A 93 -8.21 -11.03 -5.02
N PHE A 94 -7.89 -11.08 -3.72
CA PHE A 94 -7.03 -12.08 -3.09
C PHE A 94 -7.89 -12.95 -2.18
N ALA A 95 -8.23 -14.14 -2.64
CA ALA A 95 -9.05 -15.10 -1.91
C ALA A 95 -8.19 -16.18 -1.25
N GLY A 96 -8.80 -16.91 -0.33
CA GLY A 96 -8.12 -18.04 0.31
C GLY A 96 -7.08 -17.61 1.35
N LEU A 97 -7.22 -16.43 1.95
CA LEU A 97 -6.27 -15.94 2.95
C LEU A 97 -6.54 -16.58 4.30
N ARG A 98 -5.48 -16.86 5.08
CA ARG A 98 -5.65 -17.22 6.49
C ARG A 98 -6.02 -15.96 7.27
N PRO A 99 -6.78 -16.05 8.36
CA PRO A 99 -7.01 -14.89 9.22
C PRO A 99 -5.69 -14.39 9.81
N ASN A 100 -5.28 -13.17 9.45
CA ASN A 100 -4.02 -12.56 9.87
C ASN A 100 -4.00 -11.06 9.51
N VAL A 101 -2.89 -10.39 9.82
CA VAL A 101 -2.55 -9.07 9.28
C VAL A 101 -1.96 -9.23 7.88
N TYR A 102 -2.41 -8.39 6.96
CA TYR A 102 -1.91 -8.28 5.59
C TYR A 102 -1.68 -6.82 5.23
N ARG A 103 -0.85 -6.61 4.21
CA ARG A 103 -0.70 -5.31 3.59
C ARG A 103 -1.05 -5.39 2.11
N ALA A 104 -2.04 -4.59 1.69
CA ALA A 104 -2.50 -4.50 0.32
C ALA A 104 -2.08 -3.16 -0.27
N CYS A 105 -1.39 -3.17 -1.40
CA CYS A 105 -0.83 -1.98 -2.03
C CYS A 105 -1.26 -1.87 -3.49
N VAL A 106 -1.21 -0.64 -4.02
CA VAL A 106 -1.39 -0.34 -5.45
C VAL A 106 -0.13 0.36 -5.97
N THR A 107 0.35 -0.08 -7.14
CA THR A 107 1.42 0.60 -7.86
C THR A 107 0.83 1.72 -8.70
N LEU A 108 1.28 2.96 -8.46
CA LEU A 108 0.84 4.13 -9.22
C LEU A 108 1.54 4.18 -10.59
N PRO A 109 0.79 4.30 -11.70
CA PRO A 109 1.37 4.66 -12.99
C PRO A 109 1.98 6.07 -12.93
N ALA A 110 2.90 6.37 -13.86
CA ALA A 110 3.47 7.72 -13.97
C ALA A 110 2.38 8.76 -14.23
N GLY A 111 2.47 9.92 -13.57
CA GLY A 111 1.48 11.00 -13.65
C GLY A 111 0.24 10.81 -12.77
N TRP A 112 0.19 9.74 -11.96
CA TRP A 112 -0.89 9.51 -11.00
C TRP A 112 -0.42 9.70 -9.56
N TYR A 113 -1.35 10.19 -8.75
CA TYR A 113 -1.16 10.50 -7.34
C TYR A 113 -2.21 9.77 -6.51
N ASN A 114 -1.80 9.27 -5.35
CA ASN A 114 -2.75 8.64 -4.43
C ASN A 114 -3.50 9.70 -3.63
N THR A 115 -4.81 9.53 -3.49
CA THR A 115 -5.67 10.35 -2.64
C THR A 115 -6.31 9.53 -1.52
N GLN A 116 -6.41 8.21 -1.72
CA GLN A 116 -6.88 7.27 -0.71
C GLN A 116 -6.11 5.94 -0.82
N PRO A 117 -5.51 5.43 0.27
CA PRO A 117 -5.51 5.97 1.62
C PRO A 117 -4.70 7.27 1.75
N GLY A 118 -5.21 8.28 2.44
CA GLY A 118 -4.56 9.60 2.58
C GLY A 118 -3.23 9.62 3.35
N THR A 119 -2.67 8.45 3.68
CA THR A 119 -1.34 8.30 4.28
C THR A 119 -0.58 7.21 3.52
N HIS A 120 0.57 7.58 2.96
CA HIS A 120 1.48 6.62 2.35
C HIS A 120 2.18 5.77 3.42
N HIS A 121 2.47 4.51 3.10
CA HIS A 121 3.07 3.59 4.06
C HIS A 121 4.61 3.68 4.03
N PRO A 122 5.28 4.08 5.13
CA PRO A 122 6.71 4.42 5.12
C PRO A 122 7.63 3.22 4.82
N ALA A 123 7.21 2.00 5.14
CA ALA A 123 8.03 0.79 4.95
C ALA A 123 7.95 0.16 3.54
N HIS A 124 7.33 0.81 2.56
CA HIS A 124 7.11 0.25 1.21
C HIS A 124 7.34 1.30 0.12
N ASP A 125 8.51 1.94 0.11
CA ASP A 125 8.86 2.97 -0.89
C ASP A 125 7.81 4.08 -1.00
N ASN A 126 7.16 4.41 0.13
CA ASN A 126 6.06 5.37 0.19
C ASN A 126 4.89 5.01 -0.74
N GLN A 127 4.62 3.72 -0.99
CA GLN A 127 3.46 3.26 -1.77
C GLN A 127 2.14 3.49 -1.01
N ALA A 128 1.07 3.61 -1.79
CA ALA A 128 -0.30 3.62 -1.29
C ALA A 128 -0.67 2.20 -0.82
N CYS A 129 -0.75 1.99 0.49
CA CYS A 129 -1.02 0.69 1.08
C CYS A 129 -2.00 0.78 2.25
N TYR A 130 -2.86 -0.22 2.38
CA TYR A 130 -3.60 -0.50 3.60
C TYR A 130 -2.91 -1.62 4.38
N GLU A 131 -2.80 -1.47 5.71
CA GLU A 131 -2.55 -2.57 6.63
C GLU A 131 -3.88 -3.01 7.24
N ILE A 132 -4.20 -4.30 7.15
CA ILE A 132 -5.51 -4.83 7.51
C ILE A 132 -5.37 -6.12 8.30
N THR A 133 -6.07 -6.21 9.43
CA THR A 133 -6.34 -7.49 10.10
C THR A 133 -7.60 -8.11 9.52
N VAL A 134 -7.49 -9.26 8.84
CA VAL A 134 -8.65 -10.02 8.35
C VAL A 134 -9.02 -11.15 9.29
N ASN A 135 -10.30 -11.21 9.65
CA ASN A 135 -10.90 -12.21 10.53
C ASN A 135 -11.35 -13.45 9.75
N PRO A 136 -11.62 -14.59 10.42
CA PRO A 136 -12.16 -15.78 9.77
C PRO A 136 -13.43 -15.50 8.97
N ALA A 137 -13.50 -16.06 7.76
CA ALA A 137 -14.62 -15.87 6.82
C ALA A 137 -14.84 -14.42 6.34
N GLU A 138 -13.97 -13.49 6.69
CA GLU A 138 -14.17 -12.08 6.38
C GLU A 138 -13.93 -11.82 4.89
N ARG A 139 -14.81 -11.01 4.29
CA ARG A 139 -14.56 -10.34 3.02
C ARG A 139 -14.33 -8.87 3.30
N TRP A 140 -13.08 -8.46 3.26
CA TRP A 140 -12.68 -7.08 3.48
C TRP A 140 -12.47 -6.35 2.14
N THR A 141 -12.82 -5.06 2.05
CA THR A 141 -12.68 -4.27 0.83
C THR A 141 -11.85 -3.00 1.06
N ALA A 142 -10.74 -2.87 0.32
CA ALA A 142 -9.91 -1.68 0.26
C ALA A 142 -10.36 -0.76 -0.89
N TRP A 143 -10.42 0.54 -0.62
CA TRP A 143 -10.71 1.56 -1.63
C TRP A 143 -9.47 2.40 -1.89
N PHE A 144 -8.97 2.36 -3.12
CA PHE A 144 -7.87 3.20 -3.57
C PHE A 144 -8.39 4.27 -4.50
N GLY A 145 -8.32 5.51 -4.05
CA GLY A 145 -8.59 6.70 -4.84
C GLY A 145 -7.28 7.23 -5.38
N ASN A 146 -7.23 7.48 -6.68
CA ASN A 146 -6.05 8.05 -7.33
C ASN A 146 -6.48 9.13 -8.31
N SER A 147 -5.68 10.18 -8.45
CA SER A 147 -5.94 11.29 -9.34
C SER A 147 -4.78 11.52 -10.31
N GLU A 148 -5.07 12.01 -11.50
CA GLU A 148 -4.04 12.56 -12.41
C GLU A 148 -3.68 14.00 -12.02
N MET A 149 -4.47 14.62 -11.14
CA MET A 149 -4.14 15.92 -10.57
C MET A 149 -3.13 15.72 -9.44
N PRO A 150 -2.01 16.48 -9.44
CA PRO A 150 -1.11 16.48 -8.30
C PRO A 150 -1.86 16.92 -7.04
N PRO A 151 -1.53 16.35 -5.88
CA PRO A 151 -2.15 16.78 -4.63
C PRO A 151 -1.92 18.27 -4.44
N LEU A 152 -2.99 19.00 -4.08
CA LEU A 152 -2.84 20.39 -3.69
C LEU A 152 -1.93 20.44 -2.47
N ILE A 153 -0.82 21.17 -2.57
CA ILE A 153 0.04 21.44 -1.43
C ILE A 153 -0.73 22.35 -0.47
N THR A 154 -1.51 21.74 0.40
CA THR A 154 -1.98 22.40 1.61
C THR A 154 -0.79 22.43 2.55
N SER A 155 -0.36 23.62 2.96
CA SER A 155 0.82 23.87 3.80
C SER A 155 0.69 23.35 5.24
N ALA A 156 -0.03 22.25 5.45
CA ALA A 156 -0.29 21.64 6.74
C ALA A 156 0.16 20.17 6.73
N GLY A 157 1.46 19.91 6.53
CA GLY A 157 2.07 18.72 7.14
C GLY A 157 2.95 17.80 6.29
N GLN A 158 3.24 18.09 5.02
CA GLN A 158 4.26 17.34 4.28
C GLN A 158 5.52 18.19 4.09
N SER A 159 6.60 17.79 4.76
CA SER A 159 7.93 18.30 4.50
C SER A 159 8.55 17.46 3.39
N GLU A 160 8.32 17.82 2.14
CA GLU A 160 9.15 17.35 1.03
C GLU A 160 10.23 18.38 0.71
N THR A 161 11.46 17.90 0.54
CA THR A 161 12.58 18.73 0.08
C THR A 161 12.39 19.00 -1.41
N LEU A 162 11.89 20.20 -1.74
CA LEU A 162 11.90 20.72 -3.11
C LEU A 162 13.34 21.05 -3.49
N VAL A 163 13.90 20.30 -4.44
CA VAL A 163 15.19 20.61 -5.05
C VAL A 163 14.96 21.72 -6.07
N VAL A 164 15.44 22.92 -5.75
CA VAL A 164 15.51 24.04 -6.68
C VAL A 164 16.89 24.01 -7.30
N GLU A 165 17.00 23.68 -8.59
CA GLU A 165 18.24 23.90 -9.34
C GLU A 165 18.25 25.33 -9.88
N GLN A 166 19.36 26.03 -9.65
CA GLN A 166 19.62 27.33 -10.24
C GLN A 166 19.87 27.12 -11.74
N ILE A 167 19.01 27.66 -12.59
CA ILE A 167 19.33 27.83 -14.01
C ILE A 167 20.18 29.09 -14.10
N VAL A 168 21.50 28.93 -14.17
CA VAL A 168 22.38 30.02 -14.57
C VAL A 168 22.25 30.12 -16.09
N ASP A 169 21.61 31.18 -16.58
CA ASP A 169 21.70 31.52 -17.99
C ASP A 169 23.12 32.07 -18.19
N GLU A 170 24.03 31.25 -18.73
CA GLU A 170 25.36 31.72 -19.11
C GLU A 170 25.27 32.55 -20.39
N GLU A 171 24.57 33.68 -20.34
CA GLU A 171 24.77 34.74 -21.34
C GLU A 171 25.91 35.65 -20.86
N ASP A 172 27.11 35.22 -21.23
CA ASP A 172 28.15 36.03 -21.89
C ASP A 172 28.09 37.55 -21.61
N ASP A 173 28.81 38.03 -20.58
CA ASP A 173 29.15 39.46 -20.52
C ASP A 173 30.65 39.66 -20.19
N ALA A 174 31.45 39.67 -21.24
CA ALA A 174 32.79 40.24 -21.25
C ALA A 174 32.69 41.77 -21.23
N GLY A 175 32.37 42.34 -20.06
CA GLY A 175 32.26 43.78 -19.85
C GLY A 175 32.62 44.16 -18.42
N TYR A 176 33.67 44.97 -18.26
CA TYR A 176 34.12 45.51 -16.98
C TYR A 176 33.07 46.51 -16.46
N GLU A 177 32.34 46.16 -15.41
CA GLU A 177 31.57 47.11 -14.60
C GLU A 177 32.02 47.02 -13.13
N THR A 178 32.37 48.17 -12.56
CA THR A 178 32.90 48.32 -11.19
C THR A 178 31.83 48.59 -10.13
N ASP A 179 30.56 48.36 -10.41
CA ASP A 179 29.49 48.48 -9.42
C ASP A 179 28.91 47.09 -9.09
N VAL A 180 29.11 46.67 -7.85
CA VAL A 180 28.39 45.51 -7.27
C VAL A 180 26.96 45.96 -6.97
N SER A 181 26.14 46.16 -8.00
CA SER A 181 24.70 46.06 -7.83
C SER A 181 24.37 44.58 -7.81
N ALA A 182 23.99 44.06 -6.63
CA ALA A 182 23.47 42.72 -6.51
C ALA A 182 22.33 42.52 -7.51
N ASP A 183 22.56 41.69 -8.53
CA ASP A 183 21.53 41.34 -9.49
C ASP A 183 20.51 40.44 -8.79
N THR A 184 19.36 41.02 -8.45
CA THR A 184 18.29 40.30 -7.78
C THR A 184 17.51 39.52 -8.81
N VAL A 185 17.80 38.22 -8.93
CA VAL A 185 17.04 37.27 -9.74
C VAL A 185 15.66 37.06 -9.09
N GLU A 186 14.59 37.58 -9.69
CA GLU A 186 13.22 37.26 -9.29
C GLU A 186 12.78 35.93 -9.92
N THR A 187 12.55 34.93 -9.07
CA THR A 187 11.92 33.66 -9.49
C THR A 187 10.40 33.79 -9.37
N ILE A 188 9.68 33.74 -10.49
CA ILE A 188 8.21 33.76 -10.50
C ILE A 188 7.68 32.36 -10.19
N LEU A 189 7.13 32.20 -8.99
CA LEU A 189 6.47 30.98 -8.53
C LEU A 189 5.00 31.01 -8.97
N PHE A 190 4.61 30.19 -9.96
CA PHE A 190 3.20 29.97 -10.26
C PHE A 190 2.61 28.97 -9.27
N VAL A 191 2.11 29.48 -8.14
CA VAL A 191 1.19 28.72 -7.27
C VAL A 191 -0.23 29.13 -7.67
N PRO A 192 -1.07 28.23 -8.21
CA PRO A 192 -2.48 28.55 -8.38
C PRO A 192 -3.13 28.66 -6.99
N ILE A 193 -3.18 29.89 -6.47
CA ILE A 193 -3.95 30.21 -5.27
C ILE A 193 -5.42 30.27 -5.68
N VAL A 194 -6.22 29.29 -5.28
CA VAL A 194 -7.68 29.41 -5.33
C VAL A 194 -8.13 30.14 -4.05
N THR A 195 -8.39 31.44 -4.15
CA THR A 195 -9.14 32.16 -3.11
C THR A 195 -10.61 31.74 -3.19
N LYS A 196 -11.19 31.37 -2.03
CA LYS A 196 -12.61 31.04 -1.88
C LYS A 196 -13.55 32.13 -2.40
#